data_AF-A0A5Q0UKJ9-F1
#
_entry.id   AF-A0A5Q0UKJ9-F1
#
_cell.length_a   1.000
_cell.length_b   1.000
_cell.length_c   1.000
_cell.angle_alpha   90.00
_cell.angle_beta   90.00
_cell.angle_gamma   90.00
#
_symmetry.space_group_name_H-M   'P 1'
#
loop_
_entity.id
_entity.type
_entity.pdbx_description
1 polymer ?
#
loop_
_entity_poly.entity_id
_entity_poly.type
_entity_poly.pdbx_seq_one_letter_code
_entity_poly.pdbx_strand_id
1 'polypeptide(L)'
;MNTETGEVHDLAPQQIIHPDASVFTAISHLRGDPFLLVDHRYWYGFEDGEIKWSGRNTDFDRKLGRIISTRHHDPETKRDIANVVRSQGHVGIITLADINSRAAKESIYPVIAELESVFAEKIEEELDEIDIVPYLSSKTIDRWSEAKEEGLGMHISEFMELSEILSVVGDHETLRAKFDYNSKTEFEETGGLVHLRNPIMHLSRTLVHNRKDLQQTVDRIERCKDIIERADRDVILENYSHDPWLSEFPD
;
A
#
# COMPACT_ATOMS: atom_id res chain seq x y z
N MET A 1 -7.72 24.38 16.28
CA MET A 1 -7.56 25.83 16.09
C MET A 1 -6.92 26.06 14.73
N ASN A 2 -7.64 26.65 13.78
CA ASN A 2 -7.06 27.13 12.55
C ASN A 2 -6.23 28.37 12.89
N THR A 3 -4.91 28.31 12.66
CA THR A 3 -3.99 29.39 13.04
C THR A 3 -4.11 30.63 12.15
N GLU A 4 -4.73 30.50 10.98
CA GLU A 4 -4.96 31.60 10.03
C GLU A 4 -6.28 32.33 10.32
N THR A 5 -7.32 31.61 10.73
CA THR A 5 -8.65 32.20 11.00
C THR A 5 -8.95 32.38 12.49
N GLY A 6 -8.18 31.75 13.38
CA GLY A 6 -8.42 31.74 14.82
C GLY A 6 -9.61 30.88 15.25
N GLU A 7 -10.32 30.25 14.30
CA GLU A 7 -11.51 29.46 14.58
C GLU A 7 -11.16 28.08 15.14
N VAL A 8 -11.96 27.64 16.11
CA VAL A 8 -11.92 26.28 16.64
C VAL A 8 -13.14 25.55 16.08
N HIS A 9 -12.88 24.63 15.17
CA HIS A 9 -13.89 23.70 14.66
C HIS A 9 -13.73 22.36 15.35
N ASP A 10 -14.85 21.70 15.64
CA ASP A 10 -14.84 20.31 16.06
C ASP A 10 -14.23 19.45 14.95
N LEU A 11 -13.49 18.42 15.35
CA LEU A 11 -12.93 17.46 14.42
C LEU A 11 -14.06 16.61 13.86
N ALA A 12 -14.08 16.45 12.54
CA ALA A 12 -15.03 15.54 11.93
C ALA A 12 -14.64 14.09 12.30
N PRO A 13 -15.61 13.19 12.56
CA PRO A 13 -15.31 11.82 13.00
C PRO A 13 -14.32 11.07 12.10
N GLN A 14 -14.36 11.29 10.78
CA GLN A 14 -13.44 10.67 9.82
C GLN A 14 -11.99 11.15 9.93
N GLN A 15 -11.74 12.30 10.57
CA GLN A 15 -10.39 12.80 10.84
C GLN A 15 -9.71 12.01 11.94
N ILE A 16 -10.43 11.18 12.70
CA ILE A 16 -9.86 10.33 13.75
C ILE A 16 -9.78 8.91 13.18
N ILE A 17 -8.56 8.43 12.98
CA ILE A 17 -8.29 7.11 12.44
C ILE A 17 -7.84 6.18 13.56
N HIS A 18 -8.44 4.99 13.59
CA HIS A 18 -8.05 3.94 14.52
C HIS A 18 -6.62 3.48 14.23
N PRO A 19 -5.80 3.15 15.24
CA PRO A 19 -4.39 2.79 15.02
C PRO A 19 -4.25 1.56 14.12
N ASP A 20 -5.22 0.65 14.18
CA ASP A 20 -5.22 -0.57 13.37
C ASP A 20 -5.74 -0.35 11.94
N ALA A 21 -6.04 0.88 11.53
CA ALA A 21 -6.44 1.18 10.17
C ALA A 21 -5.30 0.91 9.19
N SER A 22 -5.65 0.49 7.97
CA SER A 22 -4.65 0.31 6.91
C SER A 22 -4.10 1.66 6.45
N VAL A 23 -2.88 1.65 5.91
CA VAL A 23 -2.29 2.81 5.23
C VAL A 23 -3.22 3.37 4.15
N PHE A 24 -3.87 2.48 3.40
CA PHE A 24 -4.84 2.88 2.38
C PHE A 24 -6.04 3.64 2.96
N THR A 25 -6.54 3.25 4.13
CA THR A 25 -7.62 3.98 4.83
C THR A 25 -7.18 5.40 5.16
N ALA A 26 -5.96 5.55 5.67
CA ALA A 26 -5.39 6.87 5.98
C ALA A 26 -5.18 7.73 4.72
N ILE A 27 -4.66 7.17 3.64
CA ILE A 27 -4.50 7.88 2.36
C ILE A 27 -5.87 8.33 1.83
N SER A 28 -6.88 7.46 1.91
CA SER A 28 -8.24 7.73 1.42
C SER A 28 -8.94 8.85 2.19
N HIS A 29 -8.79 8.89 3.51
CA HIS A 29 -9.38 9.98 4.33
C HIS A 29 -8.67 11.32 4.11
N LEU A 30 -7.34 11.33 3.93
CA LEU A 30 -6.56 12.55 3.63
C LEU A 30 -6.99 13.27 2.34
N ARG A 31 -7.78 12.61 1.49
CA ARG A 31 -8.40 13.18 0.30
C ARG A 31 -9.33 14.35 0.65
N GLY A 32 -10.14 14.17 1.69
CA GLY A 32 -11.08 15.18 2.18
C GLY A 32 -10.43 16.11 3.22
N ASP A 33 -9.56 15.56 4.07
CA ASP A 33 -9.11 16.23 5.28
C ASP A 33 -7.65 16.72 5.18
N PRO A 34 -7.32 17.91 5.72
CA PRO A 34 -5.95 18.44 5.71
C PRO A 34 -4.95 17.61 6.52
N PHE A 35 -5.46 16.92 7.53
CA PHE A 35 -4.71 16.04 8.38
C PHE A 35 -5.66 15.03 9.01
N LEU A 36 -5.08 13.95 9.51
CA LEU A 36 -5.75 12.97 10.34
C LEU A 36 -5.08 12.91 11.70
N LEU A 37 -5.87 12.54 12.69
CA LEU A 37 -5.44 12.20 14.03
C LEU A 37 -5.44 10.69 14.18
N VAL A 38 -4.34 10.15 14.65
CA VAL A 38 -4.22 8.74 15.01
C VAL A 38 -3.85 8.65 16.48
N ASP A 39 -4.57 7.83 17.23
CA ASP A 39 -4.25 7.60 18.65
C ASP A 39 -3.00 6.70 18.73
N HIS A 40 -1.82 7.27 19.03
CA HIS A 40 -0.60 6.47 18.96
C HIS A 40 -0.56 5.39 20.03
N ARG A 41 -0.34 4.14 19.61
CA ARG A 41 0.17 3.09 20.49
C ARG A 41 1.70 3.16 20.47
N TYR A 42 2.30 3.42 21.64
CA TYR A 42 3.75 3.56 21.78
C TYR A 42 4.51 2.26 21.52
N TRP A 43 5.77 2.43 21.12
CA TRP A 43 6.81 1.44 21.37
C TRP A 43 7.29 1.56 22.82
N TYR A 44 7.01 0.54 23.61
CA TYR A 44 7.60 0.33 24.92
C TYR A 44 8.62 -0.81 24.84
N GLY A 45 9.65 -0.71 25.67
CA GLY A 45 10.56 -1.80 25.97
C GLY A 45 10.70 -1.94 27.48
N PHE A 46 11.26 -3.06 27.92
CA PHE A 46 11.68 -3.21 29.30
C PHE A 46 13.19 -2.93 29.37
N GLU A 47 13.58 -1.98 30.20
CA GLU A 47 14.98 -1.76 30.57
C GLU A 47 15.04 -1.87 32.10
N ASP A 48 15.84 -2.81 32.60
CA ASP A 48 15.97 -3.12 34.03
C ASP A 48 14.65 -3.49 34.76
N GLY A 49 13.70 -4.10 34.05
CA GLY A 49 12.41 -4.50 34.61
C GLY A 49 11.38 -3.36 34.68
N GLU A 50 11.75 -2.16 34.27
CA GLU A 50 10.84 -1.03 34.15
C GLU A 50 10.43 -0.80 32.69
N ILE A 51 9.18 -0.40 32.48
CA ILE A 51 8.68 0.01 31.17
C ILE A 51 9.39 1.32 30.79
N LYS A 52 10.24 1.26 29.76
CA LYS A 52 10.88 2.43 29.18
C LYS A 52 10.36 2.74 27.78
N TRP A 53 10.24 4.03 27.54
CA TRP A 53 9.73 4.60 26.32
C TRP A 53 10.87 4.86 25.35
N SER A 54 10.80 4.31 24.14
CA SER A 54 11.68 4.74 23.05
C SER A 54 10.94 5.83 22.25
N GLY A 55 11.37 7.08 22.40
CA GLY A 55 10.70 8.24 21.82
C GLY A 55 10.94 8.41 20.31
N ARG A 56 9.93 9.05 19.68
CA ARG A 56 9.91 9.71 18.36
C ARG A 56 10.64 8.99 17.24
N ASN A 57 9.91 8.14 16.53
CA ASN A 57 10.27 7.86 15.15
C ASN A 57 9.11 8.26 14.25
N THR A 58 9.42 9.08 13.24
CA THR A 58 8.47 9.80 12.38
C THR A 58 7.90 8.95 11.25
N ASP A 59 8.23 7.65 11.23
CA ASP A 59 7.86 6.77 10.12
C ASP A 59 6.35 6.46 10.10
N PHE A 60 5.76 6.37 8.92
CA PHE A 60 4.31 6.28 8.72
C PHE A 60 3.67 5.05 9.34
N ASP A 61 4.31 3.89 9.17
CA ASP A 61 3.91 2.63 9.82
C ASP A 61 3.96 2.72 11.35
N ARG A 62 4.84 3.56 11.90
CA ARG A 62 4.90 3.81 13.34
C ARG A 62 3.81 4.77 13.79
N LYS A 63 3.36 5.67 12.91
CA LYS A 63 2.18 6.51 13.17
C LYS A 63 0.91 5.67 13.21
N LEU A 64 0.76 4.72 12.29
CA LEU A 64 -0.30 3.71 12.26
C LEU A 64 -0.01 2.49 13.15
N GLY A 65 0.89 2.64 14.14
CA GLY A 65 1.06 1.69 15.23
C GLY A 65 1.42 0.26 14.82
N ARG A 66 2.69 -0.01 14.47
CA ARG A 66 3.20 -1.40 14.59
C ARG A 66 3.36 -1.78 16.05
N ILE A 67 2.52 -2.68 16.54
CA ILE A 67 2.69 -3.32 17.85
C ILE A 67 3.88 -4.29 17.74
N ILE A 68 4.93 -4.09 18.54
CA ILE A 68 5.95 -5.14 18.73
C ILE A 68 5.23 -6.33 19.34
N SER A 69 5.37 -7.51 18.74
CA SER A 69 4.81 -8.76 19.25
C SER A 69 5.12 -8.92 20.74
N THR A 70 4.07 -8.82 21.54
CA THR A 70 4.09 -9.04 23.00
C THR A 70 3.60 -10.42 23.36
N ARG A 71 3.58 -11.31 22.38
CA ARG A 71 3.23 -12.73 22.52
C ARG A 71 3.95 -13.43 23.68
N HIS A 72 5.07 -12.88 24.16
CA HIS A 72 5.87 -13.43 25.25
C HIS A 72 5.69 -12.74 26.62
N HIS A 73 4.87 -11.68 26.73
CA HIS A 73 4.57 -11.06 28.02
C HIS A 73 3.41 -11.78 28.72
N ASP A 74 3.50 -11.89 30.05
CA ASP A 74 2.42 -12.41 30.87
C ASP A 74 1.22 -11.43 30.91
N PRO A 75 0.03 -11.91 31.32
CA PRO A 75 -1.19 -11.09 31.33
C PRO A 75 -1.14 -9.85 32.23
N GLU A 76 -0.37 -9.86 33.31
CA GLU A 76 -0.26 -8.73 34.25
C GLU A 76 0.58 -7.62 33.62
N THR A 77 1.73 -7.98 33.07
CA THR A 77 2.58 -7.07 32.28
C THR A 77 1.82 -6.44 31.11
N LYS A 78 1.04 -7.25 30.36
CA LYS A 78 0.17 -6.76 29.28
C LYS A 78 -0.84 -5.72 29.79
N ARG A 79 -1.50 -5.98 30.92
CA ARG A 79 -2.46 -5.05 31.53
C ARG A 79 -1.83 -3.74 31.96
N ASP A 80 -0.64 -3.78 32.55
CA ASP A 80 0.09 -2.57 32.98
C ASP A 80 0.47 -1.70 31.79
N ILE A 81 0.97 -2.31 30.71
CA ILE A 81 1.21 -1.64 29.44
C ILE A 81 -0.07 -0.97 28.92
N ALA A 82 -1.19 -1.70 28.88
CA ALA A 82 -2.46 -1.17 28.36
C ALA A 82 -2.94 0.06 29.15
N ASN A 83 -2.86 0.01 30.48
CA ASN A 83 -3.21 1.13 31.35
C ASN A 83 -2.30 2.36 31.12
N VAL A 84 -1.00 2.12 30.99
CA VAL A 84 -0.02 3.17 30.75
C VAL A 84 -0.23 3.84 29.39
N VAL A 85 -0.44 3.07 28.32
CA VAL A 85 -0.77 3.61 26.98
C VAL A 85 -2.02 4.47 27.01
N ARG A 86 -3.09 4.02 27.68
CA ARG A 86 -4.36 4.78 27.81
C ARG A 86 -4.19 6.08 28.59
N SER A 87 -3.37 6.08 29.64
CA SER A 87 -3.21 7.23 30.54
C SER A 87 -2.45 8.42 29.93
N GLN A 88 -1.63 8.19 28.90
CA GLN A 88 -0.75 9.22 28.35
C GLN A 88 -1.31 9.95 27.12
N GLY A 89 -2.36 9.44 26.48
CA GLY A 89 -3.18 10.17 25.49
C GLY A 89 -2.36 10.93 24.45
N HIS A 90 -1.64 10.21 23.58
CA HIS A 90 -0.79 10.84 22.57
C HIS A 90 -1.38 10.73 21.18
N VAL A 91 -1.84 11.87 20.66
CA VAL A 91 -2.40 11.95 19.33
C VAL A 91 -1.30 12.26 18.32
N GLY A 92 -1.16 11.39 17.33
CA GLY A 92 -0.37 11.58 16.13
C GLY A 92 -1.10 12.38 15.06
N ILE A 93 -0.34 13.14 14.27
CA ILE A 93 -0.87 13.84 13.10
C ILE A 93 -0.31 13.17 11.84
N ILE A 94 -1.20 12.72 10.96
CA ILE A 94 -0.88 12.25 9.61
C ILE A 94 -1.26 13.36 8.63
N THR A 95 -0.36 13.68 7.71
CA THR A 95 -0.49 14.75 6.71
C THR A 95 -0.11 14.23 5.33
N LEU A 96 -0.22 15.09 4.32
CA LEU A 96 0.24 14.79 2.96
C LEU A 96 1.72 14.36 2.90
N ALA A 97 2.58 14.93 3.75
CA ALA A 97 4.01 14.60 3.78
C ALA A 97 4.25 13.13 4.17
N ASP A 98 3.37 12.59 5.01
CA ASP A 98 3.48 11.24 5.56
C ASP A 98 3.25 10.18 4.45
N ILE A 99 2.42 10.47 3.44
CA ILE A 99 2.19 9.61 2.26
C ILE A 99 3.46 9.38 1.43
N ASN A 100 4.42 10.31 1.48
CA ASN A 100 5.68 10.20 0.75
C ASN A 100 6.75 9.40 1.50
N SER A 101 6.48 8.99 2.74
CA SER A 101 7.38 8.17 3.53
C SER A 101 7.66 6.84 2.85
N ARG A 102 8.77 6.22 3.25
CA ARG A 102 9.14 4.89 2.79
C ARG A 102 8.09 3.85 3.19
N ALA A 103 7.66 3.87 4.45
CA ALA A 103 6.65 2.95 4.97
C ALA A 103 5.33 3.02 4.19
N ALA A 104 4.83 4.23 3.89
CA ALA A 104 3.62 4.36 3.09
C ALA A 104 3.77 3.75 1.68
N LYS A 105 4.91 3.98 1.01
CA LYS A 105 5.18 3.37 -0.30
C LYS A 105 5.29 1.85 -0.24
N GLU A 106 6.00 1.32 0.75
CA GLU A 106 6.15 -0.12 0.97
C GLU A 106 4.81 -0.80 1.22
N SER A 107 3.86 -0.13 1.88
CA SER A 107 2.52 -0.67 2.11
C SER A 107 1.64 -0.74 0.84
N ILE A 108 1.92 0.09 -0.17
CA ILE A 108 1.17 0.10 -1.44
C ILE A 108 1.78 -0.90 -2.42
N TYR A 109 3.07 -1.22 -2.29
CA TYR A 109 3.79 -2.13 -3.19
C TYR A 109 3.09 -3.48 -3.40
N PRO A 110 2.57 -4.18 -2.37
CA PRO A 110 1.85 -5.45 -2.56
C PRO A 110 0.70 -5.37 -3.55
N VAL A 111 -0.05 -4.26 -3.59
CA VAL A 111 -1.16 -4.08 -4.55
C VAL A 111 -0.64 -4.01 -5.99
N ILE A 112 0.51 -3.36 -6.22
CA ILE A 112 1.11 -3.28 -7.55
C ILE A 112 1.68 -4.63 -7.95
N ALA A 113 2.37 -5.31 -7.04
CA ALA A 113 2.94 -6.63 -7.29
C ALA A 113 1.83 -7.63 -7.65
N GLU A 114 0.74 -7.63 -6.90
CA GLU A 114 -0.43 -8.49 -7.17
C GLU A 114 -1.06 -8.18 -8.53
N LEU A 115 -1.22 -6.89 -8.87
CA LEU A 115 -1.69 -6.47 -10.20
C LEU A 115 -0.79 -6.98 -11.33
N GLU A 116 0.54 -6.84 -11.19
CA GLU A 116 1.50 -7.33 -12.19
C GLU A 116 1.41 -8.85 -12.34
N SER A 117 1.32 -9.59 -11.23
CA SER A 117 1.14 -11.05 -11.23
C SER A 117 -0.16 -11.48 -11.89
N VAL A 118 -1.28 -10.82 -11.58
CA VAL A 118 -2.59 -11.07 -12.22
C VAL A 118 -2.49 -10.93 -13.74
N PHE A 119 -1.89 -9.85 -14.23
CA PHE A 119 -1.76 -9.67 -15.67
C PHE A 119 -0.79 -10.68 -16.29
N ALA A 120 0.35 -10.95 -15.66
CA ALA A 120 1.34 -11.88 -16.17
C ALA A 120 0.77 -13.31 -16.30
N GLU A 121 -0.01 -13.75 -15.31
CA GLU A 121 -0.72 -15.03 -15.31
C GLU A 121 -1.71 -15.10 -16.48
N LYS A 122 -2.53 -14.05 -16.68
CA LYS A 122 -3.52 -14.06 -17.77
C LYS A 122 -2.89 -14.01 -19.14
N ILE A 123 -1.76 -13.32 -19.30
CA ILE A 123 -0.96 -13.34 -20.53
C ILE A 123 -0.42 -14.75 -20.80
N GLU A 124 0.19 -15.39 -19.80
CA GLU A 124 0.73 -16.76 -19.93
C GLU A 124 -0.34 -17.80 -20.26
N GLU A 125 -1.54 -17.67 -19.69
CA GLU A 125 -2.65 -18.59 -19.97
C GLU A 125 -3.20 -18.50 -21.40
N GLU A 126 -3.11 -17.34 -22.06
CA GLU A 126 -3.79 -17.10 -23.35
C GLU A 126 -2.86 -16.98 -24.55
N LEU A 127 -1.64 -16.50 -24.37
CA LEU A 127 -0.77 -16.12 -25.47
C LEU A 127 0.49 -16.98 -25.49
N ASP A 128 0.85 -17.44 -26.69
CA ASP A 128 2.16 -18.04 -26.92
C ASP A 128 3.24 -16.95 -26.82
N GLU A 129 4.44 -17.32 -26.36
CA GLU A 129 5.57 -16.39 -26.20
C GLU A 129 5.86 -15.59 -27.48
N ILE A 130 5.67 -16.20 -28.66
CA ILE A 130 5.91 -15.56 -29.97
C ILE A 130 4.98 -14.38 -30.24
N ASP A 131 3.75 -14.41 -29.72
CA ASP A 131 2.76 -13.35 -29.86
C ASP A 131 3.04 -12.18 -28.91
N ILE A 132 3.82 -12.43 -27.85
CA ILE A 132 4.20 -11.44 -26.84
C ILE A 132 5.45 -10.65 -27.28
N VAL A 133 6.41 -11.30 -27.95
CA VAL A 133 7.69 -10.70 -28.40
C VAL A 133 7.56 -9.32 -29.07
N PRO A 134 6.59 -9.05 -29.96
CA PRO A 134 6.45 -7.74 -30.61
C PRO A 134 6.23 -6.56 -29.66
N TYR A 135 5.77 -6.81 -28.43
CA TYR A 135 5.48 -5.79 -27.42
C TYR A 135 6.65 -5.51 -26.48
N LEU A 136 7.72 -6.30 -26.57
CA LEU A 136 8.82 -6.28 -25.61
C LEU A 136 9.96 -5.37 -26.06
N SER A 137 10.56 -4.71 -25.09
CA SER A 137 11.83 -4.04 -25.26
C SER A 137 12.96 -5.06 -25.43
N SER A 138 14.05 -4.64 -26.08
CA SER A 138 15.24 -5.49 -26.23
C SER A 138 15.77 -5.97 -24.89
N LYS A 139 15.73 -5.11 -23.87
CA LYS A 139 16.16 -5.41 -22.51
C LYS A 139 15.33 -6.53 -21.87
N THR A 140 14.01 -6.55 -22.07
CA THR A 140 13.14 -7.62 -21.57
C THR A 140 13.45 -8.93 -22.27
N ILE A 141 13.62 -8.90 -23.60
CA ILE A 141 14.00 -10.06 -24.40
C ILE A 141 15.35 -10.64 -23.96
N ASP A 142 16.36 -9.77 -23.75
CA ASP A 142 17.70 -10.18 -23.31
C ASP A 142 17.63 -10.90 -21.94
N ARG A 143 16.92 -10.34 -20.97
CA ARG A 143 16.77 -10.93 -19.62
C ARG A 143 16.07 -12.28 -19.64
N TRP A 144 15.03 -12.40 -20.46
CA TRP A 144 14.33 -13.67 -20.64
C TRP A 144 15.20 -14.71 -21.35
N SER A 145 15.96 -14.30 -22.37
CA SER A 145 16.90 -15.19 -23.07
C SER A 145 17.99 -15.70 -22.12
N GLU A 146 18.59 -14.82 -21.31
CA GLU A 146 19.55 -15.20 -20.27
C GLU A 146 18.96 -16.21 -19.29
N ALA A 147 17.76 -15.95 -18.78
CA ALA A 147 17.08 -16.87 -17.86
C ALA A 147 16.74 -18.23 -18.49
N LYS A 148 16.40 -18.26 -19.79
CA LYS A 148 16.20 -19.51 -20.54
C LYS A 148 17.50 -20.28 -20.73
N GLU A 149 18.60 -19.60 -21.04
CA GLU A 149 19.93 -20.21 -21.14
C GLU A 149 20.40 -20.79 -19.81
N GLU A 150 20.04 -20.15 -18.69
CA GLU A 150 20.27 -20.62 -17.33
C GLU A 150 19.32 -21.76 -16.90
N GLY A 151 18.32 -22.11 -17.73
CA GLY A 151 17.39 -23.21 -17.47
C GLY A 151 16.32 -22.90 -16.43
N LEU A 152 16.01 -21.62 -16.19
CA LEU A 152 15.05 -21.20 -15.15
C LEU A 152 13.58 -21.49 -15.50
N GLY A 153 13.26 -21.85 -16.75
CA GLY A 153 11.94 -22.34 -17.16
C GLY A 153 10.78 -21.36 -16.94
N MET A 154 11.07 -20.08 -16.73
CA MET A 154 10.06 -19.04 -16.50
C MET A 154 9.46 -18.56 -17.83
N HIS A 155 8.17 -18.27 -17.81
CA HIS A 155 7.47 -17.68 -18.95
C HIS A 155 7.92 -16.23 -19.20
N ILE A 156 7.82 -15.76 -20.45
CA ILE A 156 8.28 -14.41 -20.83
C ILE A 156 7.53 -13.28 -20.10
N SER A 157 6.30 -13.54 -19.67
CA SER A 157 5.46 -12.60 -18.91
C SER A 157 6.08 -12.17 -17.58
N GLU A 158 6.87 -13.04 -16.94
CA GLU A 158 7.56 -12.78 -15.67
C GLU A 158 8.66 -11.71 -15.79
N PHE A 159 9.09 -11.39 -17.01
CA PHE A 159 10.16 -10.41 -17.26
C PHE A 159 9.62 -9.05 -17.69
N MET A 160 8.33 -8.97 -18.00
CA MET A 160 7.72 -7.79 -18.61
C MET A 160 7.67 -6.60 -17.64
N GLU A 161 7.96 -5.40 -18.15
CA GLU A 161 7.66 -4.17 -17.42
C GLU A 161 6.14 -3.89 -17.49
N LEU A 162 5.56 -3.24 -16.46
CA LEU A 162 4.12 -2.94 -16.42
C LEU A 162 3.60 -2.25 -17.69
N SER A 163 4.39 -1.38 -18.33
CA SER A 163 4.00 -0.75 -19.59
C SER A 163 3.89 -1.75 -20.76
N GLU A 164 4.76 -2.76 -20.80
CA GLU A 164 4.73 -3.83 -21.79
C GLU A 164 3.49 -4.71 -21.54
N ILE A 165 3.23 -5.05 -20.26
CA ILE A 165 2.04 -5.80 -19.82
C ILE A 165 0.76 -5.09 -20.28
N LEU A 166 0.63 -3.79 -19.97
CA LEU A 166 -0.55 -3.01 -20.36
C LEU A 166 -0.68 -2.90 -21.89
N SER A 167 0.43 -2.91 -22.64
CA SER A 167 0.37 -2.89 -24.10
C SER A 167 -0.17 -4.21 -24.66
N VAL A 168 0.31 -5.34 -24.14
CA VAL A 168 -0.18 -6.68 -24.53
C VAL A 168 -1.66 -6.84 -24.18
N VAL A 169 -2.04 -6.59 -22.93
CA VAL A 169 -3.45 -6.69 -22.53
C VAL A 169 -4.28 -5.70 -23.34
N GLY A 170 -3.81 -4.47 -23.52
CA GLY A 170 -4.48 -3.41 -24.29
C GLY A 170 -4.76 -3.77 -25.74
N ASP A 171 -3.95 -4.61 -26.39
CA ASP A 171 -4.11 -4.97 -27.81
C ASP A 171 -4.92 -6.25 -28.02
N HIS A 172 -4.96 -7.15 -27.04
CA HIS A 172 -5.66 -8.44 -27.14
C HIS A 172 -7.07 -8.40 -26.52
N GLU A 173 -8.11 -8.53 -27.36
CA GLU A 173 -9.52 -8.43 -26.92
C GLU A 173 -9.91 -9.46 -25.87
N THR A 174 -9.45 -10.70 -26.02
CA THR A 174 -9.72 -11.79 -25.08
C THR A 174 -9.16 -11.49 -23.69
N LEU A 175 -7.93 -10.96 -23.62
CA LEU A 175 -7.30 -10.53 -22.38
C LEU A 175 -8.03 -9.35 -21.74
N ARG A 176 -8.40 -8.31 -22.50
CA ARG A 176 -9.16 -7.17 -21.95
C ARG A 176 -10.51 -7.59 -21.37
N ALA A 177 -11.20 -8.49 -22.05
CA ALA A 177 -12.51 -8.97 -21.64
C ALA A 177 -12.46 -9.69 -20.28
N LYS A 178 -11.34 -10.33 -19.92
CA LYS A 178 -11.13 -10.94 -18.59
C LYS A 178 -11.15 -9.92 -17.44
N PHE A 179 -10.98 -8.64 -17.72
CA PHE A 179 -11.01 -7.57 -16.73
C PHE A 179 -12.20 -6.62 -16.93
N ASP A 180 -13.24 -7.08 -17.64
CA ASP A 180 -14.46 -6.36 -17.99
C ASP A 180 -14.26 -5.08 -18.83
N TYR A 181 -13.18 -4.99 -19.62
CA TYR A 181 -12.99 -3.88 -20.55
C TYR A 181 -13.53 -4.21 -21.94
N ASN A 182 -14.43 -3.35 -22.44
CA ASN A 182 -15.12 -3.55 -23.71
C ASN A 182 -14.36 -2.99 -24.91
N SER A 183 -13.36 -2.14 -24.67
CA SER A 183 -12.57 -1.52 -25.73
C SER A 183 -11.13 -1.28 -25.33
N LYS A 184 -10.24 -1.18 -26.31
CA LYS A 184 -8.84 -0.78 -26.12
C LYS A 184 -8.75 0.61 -25.48
N THR A 185 -9.57 1.57 -25.92
CA THR A 185 -9.56 2.94 -25.38
C THR A 185 -9.95 2.98 -23.90
N GLU A 186 -10.96 2.20 -23.49
CA GLU A 186 -11.34 2.08 -22.08
C GLU A 186 -10.19 1.49 -21.25
N PHE A 187 -9.51 0.47 -21.78
CA PHE A 187 -8.35 -0.12 -21.12
C PHE A 187 -7.14 0.83 -21.07
N GLU A 188 -6.88 1.63 -22.10
CA GLU A 188 -5.76 2.58 -22.13
C GLU A 188 -5.82 3.63 -21.00
N GLU A 189 -7.00 3.90 -20.44
CA GLU A 189 -7.14 4.74 -19.25
C GLU A 189 -6.39 4.15 -18.02
N THR A 190 -6.13 2.84 -18.01
CA THR A 190 -5.28 2.15 -17.01
C THR A 190 -3.80 2.49 -17.15
N GLY A 191 -3.35 3.13 -18.24
CA GLY A 191 -1.95 3.54 -18.43
C GLY A 191 -1.42 4.43 -17.29
N GLY A 192 -2.31 5.11 -16.57
CA GLY A 192 -1.98 5.87 -15.36
C GLY A 192 -1.34 5.05 -14.23
N LEU A 193 -1.50 3.72 -14.22
CA LEU A 193 -0.92 2.83 -13.20
C LEU A 193 0.62 2.81 -13.24
N VAL A 194 1.23 3.06 -14.40
CA VAL A 194 2.69 3.25 -14.52
C VAL A 194 3.16 4.45 -13.68
N HIS A 195 2.36 5.51 -13.59
CA HIS A 195 2.65 6.69 -12.77
C HIS A 195 2.50 6.43 -11.27
N LEU A 196 1.71 5.43 -10.86
CA LEU A 196 1.64 4.97 -9.47
C LEU A 196 2.86 4.09 -9.14
N ARG A 197 3.16 3.11 -9.98
CA ARG A 197 4.27 2.17 -9.80
C ARG A 197 5.62 2.87 -9.64
N ASN A 198 5.92 3.79 -10.55
CA ASN A 198 7.23 4.43 -10.64
C ASN A 198 7.72 5.06 -9.31
N PRO A 199 6.96 5.94 -8.64
CA PRO A 199 7.38 6.50 -7.36
C PRO A 199 7.37 5.51 -6.19
N ILE A 200 6.63 4.40 -6.29
CA ILE A 200 6.64 3.34 -5.27
C ILE A 200 7.91 2.49 -5.38
N MET A 201 8.30 2.10 -6.60
CA MET A 201 9.51 1.33 -6.88
C MET A 201 10.81 2.13 -6.68
N HIS A 202 10.74 3.46 -6.78
CA HIS A 202 11.88 4.34 -6.60
C HIS A 202 11.66 5.22 -5.37
N LEU A 203 12.01 4.71 -4.19
CA LEU A 203 11.73 5.33 -2.89
C LEU A 203 12.16 6.81 -2.78
N SER A 204 13.19 7.23 -3.53
CA SER A 204 13.66 8.63 -3.59
C SER A 204 12.71 9.58 -4.33
N ARG A 205 11.77 9.07 -5.13
CA ARG A 205 10.79 9.87 -5.86
C ARG A 205 9.61 10.24 -4.96
N THR A 206 9.05 11.42 -5.17
CA THR A 206 7.84 11.85 -4.45
C THR A 206 6.62 11.17 -5.08
N LEU A 207 5.74 10.60 -4.25
CA LEU A 207 4.49 9.98 -4.70
C LEU A 207 3.38 11.04 -4.86
N VAL A 208 3.32 11.99 -3.93
CA VAL A 208 2.27 13.02 -3.86
C VAL A 208 2.88 14.38 -3.58
N HIS A 209 2.75 15.35 -4.49
CA HIS A 209 3.20 16.73 -4.23
C HIS A 209 2.11 17.63 -3.65
N ASN A 210 0.85 17.34 -3.99
CA ASN A 210 -0.30 18.17 -3.64
C ASN A 210 -1.58 17.32 -3.52
N ARG A 211 -2.71 17.91 -3.14
CA ARG A 211 -3.97 17.18 -2.97
C ARG A 211 -4.54 16.59 -4.27
N LYS A 212 -4.30 17.21 -5.41
CA LYS A 212 -4.72 16.66 -6.71
C LYS A 212 -3.94 15.38 -7.01
N ASP A 213 -2.64 15.36 -6.72
CA ASP A 213 -1.82 14.16 -6.87
C ASP A 213 -2.24 13.06 -5.89
N LEU A 214 -2.68 13.44 -4.67
CA LEU A 214 -3.22 12.50 -3.69
C LEU A 214 -4.47 11.82 -4.22
N GLN A 215 -5.42 12.60 -4.75
CA GLN A 215 -6.63 12.09 -5.38
C GLN A 215 -6.29 11.09 -6.48
N GLN A 216 -5.41 11.48 -7.42
CA GLN A 216 -5.00 10.58 -8.50
C GLN A 216 -4.30 9.31 -8.00
N THR A 217 -3.54 9.40 -6.91
CA THR A 217 -2.90 8.24 -6.27
C THR A 217 -3.96 7.31 -5.70
N VAL A 218 -4.95 7.82 -4.97
CA VAL A 218 -6.07 7.03 -4.44
C VAL A 218 -6.83 6.35 -5.59
N ASP A 219 -7.22 7.11 -6.61
CA ASP A 219 -7.99 6.59 -7.75
C ASP A 219 -7.22 5.47 -8.49
N ARG A 220 -5.90 5.61 -8.62
CA ARG A 220 -5.05 4.56 -9.22
C ARG A 220 -4.94 3.32 -8.33
N ILE A 221 -4.85 3.48 -7.00
CA ILE A 221 -4.83 2.33 -6.09
C ILE A 221 -6.19 1.61 -6.13
N GLU A 222 -7.29 2.35 -6.08
CA GLU A 222 -8.65 1.78 -6.22
C GLU A 222 -8.78 1.03 -7.54
N ARG A 223 -8.29 1.60 -8.64
CA ARG A 223 -8.27 0.90 -9.93
C ARG A 223 -7.44 -0.38 -9.94
N CYS A 224 -6.28 -0.42 -9.28
CA CYS A 224 -5.53 -1.66 -9.14
C CYS A 224 -6.37 -2.72 -8.43
N LYS A 225 -7.06 -2.34 -7.34
CA LYS A 225 -7.91 -3.24 -6.58
C LYS A 225 -9.05 -3.79 -7.43
N ASP A 226 -9.75 -2.90 -8.14
CA ASP A 226 -10.86 -3.30 -9.01
C ASP A 226 -10.40 -4.30 -10.07
N ILE A 227 -9.21 -4.12 -10.66
CA ILE A 227 -8.67 -5.05 -11.66
C ILE A 227 -8.33 -6.42 -11.03
N ILE A 228 -7.71 -6.42 -9.85
CA ILE A 228 -7.37 -7.66 -9.12
C ILE A 228 -8.65 -8.42 -8.74
N GLU A 229 -9.67 -7.71 -8.24
CA GLU A 229 -10.96 -8.30 -7.86
C GLU A 229 -11.70 -8.88 -9.07
N ARG A 230 -11.67 -8.22 -10.23
CA ARG A 230 -12.24 -8.76 -11.48
C ARG A 230 -11.52 -10.01 -11.99
N ALA A 231 -10.27 -10.22 -11.58
CA ALA A 231 -9.52 -11.42 -11.87
C ALA A 231 -9.77 -12.55 -10.84
N ASP A 232 -10.82 -12.44 -10.02
CA ASP A 232 -11.18 -13.36 -8.95
C ASP A 232 -10.06 -13.58 -7.91
N ARG A 233 -9.27 -12.53 -7.63
CA ARG A 233 -8.21 -12.54 -6.61
C ARG A 233 -8.49 -11.54 -5.48
N ASP A 234 -8.05 -11.90 -4.28
CA ASP A 234 -8.21 -11.06 -3.09
C ASP A 234 -7.09 -10.03 -3.00
N VAL A 235 -7.46 -8.77 -2.76
CA VAL A 235 -6.48 -7.72 -2.47
C VAL A 235 -6.04 -7.82 -1.01
N ILE A 236 -4.83 -8.35 -0.78
CA ILE A 236 -4.25 -8.42 0.56
C ILE A 236 -3.60 -7.07 0.90
N LEU A 237 -4.38 -6.18 1.54
CA LEU A 237 -3.91 -4.98 2.23
C LEU A 237 -3.71 -5.27 3.73
N GLU A 238 -3.01 -6.35 4.06
CA GLU A 238 -2.79 -6.71 5.46
C GLU A 238 -1.78 -5.76 6.13
N ASN A 239 -2.17 -5.26 7.31
CA ASN A 239 -1.22 -4.71 8.28
C ASN A 239 -0.36 -5.88 8.78
N TYR A 240 0.92 -5.92 8.39
CA TYR A 240 1.95 -6.78 8.99
C TYR A 240 2.26 -6.35 10.45
N SER A 241 1.27 -6.40 11.34
CA SER A 241 1.39 -6.61 12.79
C SER A 241 0.01 -6.51 13.45
N HIS A 242 -0.86 -7.50 13.25
CA HIS A 242 -1.94 -7.72 14.20
C HIS A 242 -1.37 -8.50 15.41
N ASP A 243 -1.23 -7.81 16.55
CA ASP A 243 -1.15 -8.48 17.85
C ASP A 243 -2.46 -8.13 18.61
N PRO A 244 -3.46 -9.02 18.60
CA PRO A 244 -4.84 -8.71 19.01
C PRO A 244 -5.02 -8.51 20.53
N TRP A 245 -3.96 -8.64 21.33
CA TRP A 245 -4.09 -8.74 22.79
C TRP A 245 -4.68 -7.49 23.48
N LEU A 246 -4.62 -6.30 22.87
CA LEU A 246 -5.19 -5.09 23.47
C LEU A 246 -6.73 -5.13 23.54
N SER A 247 -7.39 -5.88 22.66
CA SER A 247 -8.83 -6.10 22.73
C SER A 247 -9.23 -7.18 23.75
N GLU A 248 -8.28 -7.92 24.32
CA GLU A 248 -8.50 -8.88 25.42
C GLU A 248 -8.77 -8.20 26.77
N PHE A 249 -8.53 -6.89 26.86
CA PHE A 249 -8.77 -6.07 28.06
C PHE A 249 -9.74 -4.92 27.76
N PRO A 250 -11.01 -5.21 27.37
CA PRO A 250 -12.03 -4.18 27.22
C PRO A 250 -12.32 -3.51 28.57
N ASP A 251 -12.78 -2.27 28.53
CA ASP A 251 -13.12 -1.46 29.72
C ASP A 251 -14.12 -2.14 30.67
#